data_AF-A0A9K3EN56-F1
#
_entry.id   AF-A0A9K3EN56-F1
#
_cell.length_a   1.000
_cell.length_b   1.000
_cell.length_c   1.000
_cell.angle_alpha   90.00
_cell.angle_beta   90.00
_cell.angle_gamma   90.00
#
_symmetry.space_group_name_H-M   'P 1'
#
loop_
_entity.id
_entity.type
_entity.pdbx_description
1 polymer ?
#
loop_
_entity_poly.entity_id
_entity_poly.type
_entity_poly.pdbx_seq_one_letter_code
_entity_poly.pdbx_strand_id
1 'polypeptide(L)'
;MFDKDDHHVQCSPLKVEYLDCWSLTVVTLTTIAITLPNIEKVKLDNLLKSVRQGLQYVTLVEETLDVNVSIQKAAKILWEEVDFCHKWLGNKLKKIASQVKKDGAQVDTNMQIVQLFLKKATSKIEEGRGSPNICGNSMYRVTETIIRDKESHKELFDELSSRITDIMAACLTNLPQAIAKKCHTSVIEKREESVKGAVKLLGETKEIINILQEDYDIPNMELKDLPFIDKWCAYFSGP
;
A
#
# COMPACT_ATOMS: atom_id res chain seq x y z
N MET A 1 -53.84 -3.14 7.30
CA MET A 1 -53.18 -1.82 7.15
C MET A 1 -51.69 -2.11 7.05
N PHE A 2 -51.04 -1.64 5.97
CA PHE A 2 -49.57 -1.59 5.80
C PHE A 2 -48.95 -0.73 6.94
N ASP A 3 -47.67 -0.66 7.27
CA ASP A 3 -46.37 -1.20 6.81
C ASP A 3 -45.37 -0.92 7.99
N LYS A 4 -44.14 -1.46 8.15
CA LYS A 4 -43.33 -2.48 7.45
C LYS A 4 -42.25 -3.03 8.43
N ASP A 5 -41.30 -3.83 7.95
CA ASP A 5 -40.03 -4.15 8.63
C ASP A 5 -39.18 -2.90 8.91
N ASP A 6 -38.43 -2.92 10.01
CA ASP A 6 -37.07 -2.36 10.00
C ASP A 6 -36.10 -3.39 10.59
N HIS A 7 -35.30 -4.00 9.72
CA HIS A 7 -34.27 -4.92 10.16
C HIS A 7 -33.11 -4.12 10.71
N HIS A 8 -32.86 -4.21 12.03
CA HIS A 8 -31.56 -3.88 12.61
C HIS A 8 -30.49 -4.86 12.11
N VAL A 9 -30.12 -4.73 10.84
CA VAL A 9 -28.89 -5.29 10.27
C VAL A 9 -27.73 -4.49 10.85
N GLN A 10 -27.39 -4.79 12.10
CA GLN A 10 -26.17 -4.31 12.74
C GLN A 10 -24.98 -5.05 12.10
N CYS A 11 -24.72 -4.75 10.83
CA CYS A 11 -23.50 -5.13 10.15
C CYS A 11 -22.38 -4.25 10.69
N SER A 12 -21.88 -4.60 11.88
CA SER A 12 -20.54 -4.19 12.27
C SER A 12 -19.62 -4.75 11.19
N PRO A 13 -18.91 -3.92 10.40
CA PRO A 13 -17.95 -4.44 9.45
C PRO A 13 -16.95 -5.25 10.27
N LEU A 14 -16.79 -6.52 9.90
CA LEU A 14 -16.01 -7.50 10.64
C LEU A 14 -14.67 -6.87 11.04
N LYS A 15 -14.40 -6.87 12.35
CA LYS A 15 -13.08 -6.57 12.91
C LYS A 15 -12.13 -7.71 12.57
N VAL A 16 -11.92 -7.93 11.27
CA VAL A 16 -10.75 -8.64 10.76
C VAL A 16 -9.58 -7.80 11.24
N GLU A 17 -8.74 -8.37 12.09
CA GLU A 17 -7.41 -7.85 12.39
C GLU A 17 -6.57 -7.98 11.11
N TYR A 18 -6.87 -7.10 10.16
CA TYR A 18 -6.21 -7.06 8.88
C TYR A 18 -4.90 -6.32 9.09
N LEU A 19 -3.87 -7.09 9.45
CA LEU A 19 -2.49 -6.65 9.53
C LEU A 19 -2.11 -6.04 8.17
N ASP A 20 -2.18 -4.72 8.10
CA ASP A 20 -1.85 -3.96 6.92
C ASP A 20 -0.38 -4.23 6.57
N CYS A 21 -0.13 -4.56 5.31
CA CYS A 21 1.24 -4.70 4.81
C CYS A 21 1.64 -3.50 3.96
N TRP A 22 2.92 -3.16 4.04
CA TRP A 22 3.54 -2.03 3.37
C TRP A 22 3.38 -2.14 1.85
N SER A 23 3.71 -3.32 1.28
CA SER A 23 3.65 -3.54 -0.16
C SER A 23 2.24 -3.45 -0.72
N LEU A 24 1.23 -4.04 -0.06
CA LEU A 24 -0.16 -3.98 -0.52
C LEU A 24 -0.69 -2.54 -0.52
N THR A 25 -0.38 -1.77 0.53
CA THR A 25 -0.82 -0.37 0.65
C THR A 25 -0.19 0.50 -0.43
N VAL A 26 1.12 0.36 -0.66
CA VAL A 26 1.86 1.01 -1.75
C VAL A 26 1.26 0.66 -3.13
N VAL A 27 1.01 -0.63 -3.39
CA VAL A 27 0.45 -1.10 -4.67
C VAL A 27 -0.96 -0.56 -4.89
N THR A 28 -1.80 -0.54 -3.85
CA THR A 28 -3.15 0.04 -3.89
C THR A 28 -3.12 1.54 -4.21
N LEU A 29 -2.31 2.33 -3.50
CA LEU A 29 -2.15 3.77 -3.77
C LEU A 29 -1.63 4.02 -5.20
N THR A 30 -0.61 3.26 -5.62
CA THR A 30 -0.03 3.35 -6.98
C THR A 30 -1.09 3.03 -8.04
N THR A 31 -1.93 2.02 -7.81
CA THR A 31 -3.03 1.65 -8.71
C THR A 31 -4.00 2.81 -8.93
N ILE A 32 -4.37 3.53 -7.87
CA ILE A 32 -5.23 4.71 -7.96
C ILE A 32 -4.50 5.80 -8.75
N ALA A 33 -3.27 6.14 -8.35
CA ALA A 33 -2.47 7.22 -8.95
C ALA A 33 -2.29 7.05 -10.47
N ILE A 34 -1.93 5.85 -10.95
CA ILE A 34 -1.75 5.59 -12.40
C ILE A 34 -3.07 5.45 -13.18
N THR A 35 -4.21 5.41 -12.48
CA THR A 35 -5.54 5.43 -13.10
C THR A 35 -6.11 6.84 -13.23
N LEU A 36 -5.52 7.83 -12.55
CA LEU A 36 -5.95 9.23 -12.65
C LEU A 36 -5.75 9.76 -14.08
N PRO A 37 -6.75 10.44 -14.67
CA PRO A 37 -6.63 11.01 -16.00
C PRO A 37 -5.85 12.33 -15.99
N ASN A 38 -5.33 12.71 -17.16
CA ASN A 38 -4.63 13.98 -17.40
C ASN A 38 -3.31 14.16 -16.62
N ILE A 39 -2.74 13.09 -16.08
CA ILE A 39 -1.38 13.09 -15.54
C ILE A 39 -0.37 12.93 -16.69
N GLU A 40 0.72 13.70 -16.63
CA GLU A 40 1.82 13.60 -17.59
C GLU A 40 2.44 12.19 -17.58
N LYS A 41 2.64 11.61 -18.77
CA LYS A 41 3.22 10.27 -18.91
C LYS A 41 4.58 10.13 -18.20
N VAL A 42 5.40 11.18 -18.22
CA VAL A 42 6.72 11.18 -17.55
C VAL A 42 6.58 11.07 -16.02
N LYS A 43 5.59 11.74 -15.40
CA LYS A 43 5.28 11.57 -13.97
C LYS A 43 4.86 10.13 -13.66
N LEU A 44 4.00 9.53 -14.49
CA LEU A 44 3.56 8.14 -14.33
C LEU A 44 4.71 7.12 -14.49
N ASP A 45 5.51 7.26 -15.54
CA ASP A 45 6.67 6.39 -15.81
C ASP A 45 7.70 6.48 -14.67
N ASN A 46 7.93 7.68 -14.11
CA ASN A 46 8.81 7.90 -12.96
C ASN A 46 8.24 7.26 -11.68
N LEU A 47 6.95 7.46 -11.37
CA LEU A 47 6.30 6.84 -10.21
C LEU A 47 6.41 5.30 -10.28
N LEU A 48 6.04 4.70 -11.43
CA LEU A 48 6.13 3.25 -11.62
C LEU A 48 7.57 2.73 -11.48
N LYS A 49 8.56 3.45 -12.02
CA LYS A 49 9.99 3.09 -11.88
C LYS A 49 10.42 3.12 -10.41
N SER A 50 10.09 4.17 -9.67
CA SER A 50 10.43 4.32 -8.26
C SER A 50 9.75 3.25 -7.40
N VAL A 51 8.45 3.01 -7.60
CA VAL A 51 7.69 1.97 -6.88
C VAL A 51 8.24 0.57 -7.18
N ARG A 52 8.57 0.26 -8.44
CA ARG A 52 9.18 -1.03 -8.81
C ARG A 52 10.53 -1.29 -8.13
N GLN A 53 11.32 -0.24 -7.88
CA GLN A 53 12.59 -0.34 -7.17
C GLN A 53 12.37 -0.43 -5.66
N GLY A 54 11.58 0.48 -5.08
CA GLY A 54 11.31 0.52 -3.64
C GLY A 54 10.63 -0.76 -3.13
N LEU A 55 9.72 -1.35 -3.90
CA LEU A 55 9.04 -2.60 -3.52
C LEU A 55 10.00 -3.78 -3.31
N GLN A 56 11.19 -3.80 -3.95
CA GLN A 56 12.19 -4.85 -3.71
C GLN A 56 12.69 -4.83 -2.26
N TYR A 57 12.92 -3.64 -1.73
CA TYR A 57 13.35 -3.45 -0.34
C TYR A 57 12.19 -3.58 0.65
N VAL A 58 11.01 -3.07 0.31
CA VAL A 58 9.78 -3.25 1.13
C VAL A 58 9.46 -4.74 1.32
N THR A 59 9.43 -5.54 0.24
CA THR A 59 9.19 -6.99 0.36
C THR A 59 10.29 -7.67 1.17
N LEU A 60 11.55 -7.28 1.04
CA LEU A 60 12.63 -7.84 1.86
C LEU A 60 12.47 -7.52 3.36
N VAL A 61 12.01 -6.31 3.70
CA VAL A 61 11.68 -5.92 5.07
C VAL A 61 10.51 -6.77 5.59
N GLU A 62 9.42 -6.87 4.84
CA GLU A 62 8.24 -7.68 5.17
C GLU A 62 8.55 -9.16 5.39
N GLU A 63 9.32 -9.78 4.47
CA GLU A 63 9.77 -11.17 4.56
C GLU A 63 10.66 -11.41 5.78
N THR A 64 11.49 -10.44 6.13
CA THR A 64 12.43 -10.58 7.24
C THR A 64 11.73 -10.37 8.59
N LEU A 65 10.70 -9.54 8.66
CA LEU A 65 9.98 -9.19 9.90
C LEU A 65 8.73 -10.04 10.15
N ASP A 66 8.55 -11.11 9.37
CA ASP A 66 7.48 -12.11 9.52
C ASP A 66 6.06 -11.53 9.35
N VAL A 67 5.94 -10.56 8.42
CA VAL A 67 4.64 -10.01 8.00
C VAL A 67 3.83 -11.09 7.28
N ASN A 68 2.50 -11.03 7.39
CA ASN A 68 1.60 -12.11 6.96
C ASN A 68 1.81 -12.55 5.49
N VAL A 69 2.33 -13.77 5.32
CA VAL A 69 2.68 -14.40 4.04
C VAL A 69 1.51 -14.44 3.03
N SER A 70 0.25 -14.52 3.50
CA SER A 70 -0.90 -14.50 2.60
C SER A 70 -1.13 -13.12 1.97
N ILE A 71 -0.83 -12.06 2.72
CA ILE A 71 -0.97 -10.67 2.30
C ILE A 71 0.17 -10.28 1.36
N GLN A 72 1.41 -10.62 1.70
CA GLN A 72 2.58 -10.46 0.82
C GLN A 72 2.35 -11.11 -0.56
N LYS A 73 1.85 -12.36 -0.59
CA LYS A 73 1.53 -13.06 -1.83
C LYS A 73 0.46 -12.34 -2.65
N ALA A 74 -0.58 -11.82 -2.00
CA ALA A 74 -1.62 -11.06 -2.68
C ALA A 74 -1.09 -9.71 -3.22
N ALA A 75 -0.26 -9.00 -2.45
CA ALA A 75 0.41 -7.77 -2.87
C ALA A 75 1.30 -7.98 -4.10
N LYS A 76 2.11 -9.06 -4.10
CA LYS A 76 2.97 -9.42 -5.24
C LYS A 76 2.16 -9.73 -6.50
N ILE A 77 1.13 -10.58 -6.39
CA ILE A 77 0.25 -10.92 -7.52
C ILE A 77 -0.45 -9.67 -8.05
N LEU A 78 -0.90 -8.77 -7.16
CA LEU A 78 -1.53 -7.52 -7.55
C LEU A 78 -0.53 -6.59 -8.25
N TRP A 79 0.70 -6.46 -7.75
CA TRP A 79 1.73 -5.65 -8.38
C TRP A 79 2.07 -6.13 -9.79
N GLU A 80 2.23 -7.44 -9.98
CA GLU A 80 2.45 -8.03 -11.31
C GLU A 80 1.29 -7.74 -12.28
N GLU A 81 0.04 -7.76 -11.80
CA GLU A 81 -1.13 -7.38 -12.60
C GLU A 81 -1.19 -5.87 -12.91
N VAL A 82 -0.84 -5.02 -11.95
CA VAL A 82 -0.85 -3.55 -12.09
C VAL A 82 0.25 -3.09 -13.03
N ASP A 83 1.50 -3.48 -12.77
CA ASP A 83 2.70 -3.01 -13.47
C ASP A 83 2.78 -3.53 -14.92
N PHE A 84 2.57 -4.83 -15.13
CA PHE A 84 2.64 -5.42 -16.48
C PHE A 84 1.31 -5.36 -17.22
N CYS A 85 0.21 -5.78 -16.58
CA CYS A 85 -1.08 -5.93 -17.26
C CYS A 85 -1.95 -4.66 -17.28
N HIS A 86 -1.60 -3.61 -16.52
CA HIS A 86 -2.38 -2.38 -16.38
C HIS A 86 -3.84 -2.68 -15.99
N LYS A 87 -4.00 -3.56 -15.00
CA LYS A 87 -5.30 -4.01 -14.45
C LYS A 87 -5.27 -3.99 -12.92
N TRP A 88 -6.45 -4.05 -12.32
CA TRP A 88 -6.66 -4.34 -10.91
C TRP A 88 -7.78 -5.37 -10.79
N LEU A 89 -7.47 -6.57 -10.28
CA LEU A 89 -8.39 -7.71 -10.14
C LEU A 89 -9.19 -7.98 -11.42
N GLY A 90 -8.49 -8.11 -12.55
CA GLY A 90 -9.03 -8.30 -13.89
C GLY A 90 -9.58 -7.03 -14.58
N ASN A 91 -9.79 -5.92 -13.84
CA ASN A 91 -10.34 -4.68 -14.39
C ASN A 91 -9.22 -3.85 -15.04
N LYS A 92 -9.24 -3.68 -16.37
CA LYS A 92 -8.32 -2.77 -17.07
C LYS A 92 -8.42 -1.34 -16.52
N LEU A 93 -7.32 -0.76 -16.05
CA LEU A 93 -7.30 0.57 -15.44
C LEU A 93 -7.82 1.66 -16.41
N LYS A 94 -7.41 1.59 -17.68
CA LYS A 94 -7.94 2.46 -18.75
C LYS A 94 -9.47 2.39 -18.92
N LYS A 95 -10.10 1.24 -18.63
CA LYS A 95 -11.57 1.09 -18.66
C LYS A 95 -12.21 1.74 -17.42
N ILE A 96 -11.53 1.76 -16.28
CA ILE A 96 -11.97 2.50 -15.08
C ILE A 96 -11.91 4.01 -15.38
N ALA A 97 -10.77 4.49 -15.87
CA ALA A 97 -10.58 5.89 -16.26
C ALA A 97 -11.61 6.41 -17.29
N SER A 98 -12.09 5.54 -18.20
CA SER A 98 -13.11 5.91 -19.20
C SER A 98 -14.56 5.88 -18.70
N GLN A 99 -14.83 5.45 -17.46
CA GLN A 99 -16.20 5.45 -16.88
C GLN A 99 -16.55 6.79 -16.21
N VAL A 100 -15.56 7.66 -16.00
CA VAL A 100 -15.72 8.97 -15.36
C VAL A 100 -16.24 9.99 -16.36
N LYS A 101 -17.19 10.83 -15.92
CA LYS A 101 -17.68 11.94 -16.73
C LYS A 101 -16.64 13.06 -16.76
N LYS A 102 -16.38 13.61 -17.95
CA LYS A 102 -15.41 14.69 -18.20
C LYS A 102 -16.08 16.07 -18.33
N ASP A 103 -17.28 16.22 -17.79
CA ASP A 103 -18.09 17.43 -17.80
C ASP A 103 -17.89 18.32 -16.56
N GLY A 104 -17.27 17.78 -15.50
CA GLY A 104 -16.87 18.51 -14.28
C GLY A 104 -15.39 18.92 -14.24
N ALA A 105 -14.95 19.43 -13.09
CA ALA A 105 -13.55 19.78 -12.86
C ALA A 105 -12.64 18.54 -12.78
N GLN A 106 -11.32 18.74 -12.88
CA GLN A 106 -10.33 17.67 -12.66
C GLN A 106 -10.50 17.03 -11.27
N VAL A 107 -10.86 17.83 -10.26
CA VAL A 107 -11.15 17.40 -8.89
C VAL A 107 -12.32 16.41 -8.86
N ASP A 108 -13.45 16.76 -9.49
CA ASP A 108 -14.63 15.90 -9.61
C ASP A 108 -14.31 14.60 -10.39
N THR A 109 -13.43 14.71 -11.37
CA THR A 109 -12.95 13.59 -12.20
C THR A 109 -12.09 12.63 -11.37
N ASN A 110 -11.13 13.15 -10.60
CA ASN A 110 -10.29 12.38 -9.68
C ASN A 110 -11.14 11.67 -8.62
N MET A 111 -12.08 12.38 -7.99
CA MET A 111 -12.95 11.81 -6.96
C MET A 111 -13.86 10.70 -7.49
N GLN A 112 -14.38 10.83 -8.72
CA GLN A 112 -15.12 9.76 -9.39
C GLN A 112 -14.27 8.49 -9.59
N ILE A 113 -12.94 8.59 -9.84
CA ILE A 113 -12.05 7.41 -9.90
C ILE A 113 -11.99 6.71 -8.54
N VAL A 114 -11.77 7.47 -7.46
CA VAL A 114 -11.70 6.94 -6.09
C VAL A 114 -13.01 6.25 -5.70
N GLN A 115 -14.16 6.86 -6.00
CA GLN A 115 -15.49 6.27 -5.76
C GLN A 115 -15.76 5.01 -6.60
N LEU A 116 -15.30 4.97 -7.86
CA LEU A 116 -15.39 3.78 -8.71
C LEU A 116 -14.54 2.62 -8.17
N PHE A 117 -13.35 2.91 -7.63
CA PHE A 117 -12.55 1.91 -6.94
C PHE A 117 -13.21 1.43 -5.64
N LEU A 118 -13.74 2.32 -4.80
CA LEU A 118 -14.49 1.96 -3.59
C LEU A 118 -15.62 0.98 -3.91
N LYS A 119 -16.48 1.32 -4.88
CA LYS A 119 -17.60 0.45 -5.31
C LYS A 119 -17.12 -0.92 -5.80
N LYS A 120 -16.02 -0.97 -6.56
CA LYS A 120 -15.43 -2.21 -7.05
C LYS A 120 -14.78 -3.03 -5.94
N ALA A 121 -14.20 -2.37 -4.95
CA ALA A 121 -13.65 -2.99 -3.75
C ALA A 121 -14.74 -3.68 -2.93
N THR A 122 -15.85 -3.00 -2.64
CA THR A 122 -17.03 -3.58 -1.96
C THR A 122 -17.51 -4.85 -2.66
N SER A 123 -17.73 -4.80 -3.98
CA SER A 123 -18.10 -5.99 -4.78
C SER A 123 -17.09 -7.14 -4.66
N LYS A 124 -15.79 -6.86 -4.60
CA LYS A 124 -14.74 -7.88 -4.46
C LYS A 124 -14.60 -8.44 -3.05
N ILE A 125 -15.05 -7.68 -2.04
CA ILE A 125 -15.14 -8.16 -0.65
C ILE A 125 -16.33 -9.11 -0.50
N GLU A 126 -17.49 -8.75 -1.07
CA GLU A 126 -18.71 -9.57 -1.10
C GLU A 126 -18.53 -10.90 -1.86
N GLU A 127 -17.72 -10.91 -2.93
CA GLU A 127 -17.48 -12.09 -3.77
C GLU A 127 -16.75 -13.27 -3.07
N GLY A 128 -16.20 -13.11 -1.85
CA GLY A 128 -15.69 -14.25 -1.06
C GLY A 128 -14.31 -14.07 -0.43
N ARG A 129 -13.47 -15.12 -0.47
CA ARG A 129 -12.19 -15.20 0.28
C ARG A 129 -10.95 -15.29 -0.64
N GLY A 130 -9.77 -15.09 -0.07
CA GLY A 130 -8.46 -15.22 -0.73
C GLY A 130 -7.87 -13.90 -1.21
N SER A 131 -6.86 -13.95 -2.08
CA SER A 131 -6.13 -12.76 -2.56
C SER A 131 -7.02 -11.66 -3.15
N PRO A 132 -8.09 -11.92 -3.91
CA PRO A 132 -8.98 -10.86 -4.41
C PRO A 132 -9.71 -10.10 -3.29
N ASN A 133 -10.12 -10.79 -2.22
CA ASN A 133 -10.76 -10.18 -1.06
C ASN A 133 -9.75 -9.35 -0.24
N ILE A 134 -8.53 -9.86 -0.06
CA ILE A 134 -7.39 -9.11 0.50
C ILE A 134 -7.19 -7.78 -0.24
N CYS A 135 -7.03 -7.83 -1.56
CA CYS A 135 -6.81 -6.65 -2.39
C CYS A 135 -8.04 -5.72 -2.42
N GLY A 136 -9.25 -6.29 -2.34
CA GLY A 136 -10.50 -5.56 -2.16
C GLY A 136 -10.52 -4.77 -0.85
N ASN A 137 -10.22 -5.39 0.28
CA ASN A 137 -10.18 -4.73 1.60
C ASN A 137 -9.17 -3.58 1.65
N SER A 138 -7.96 -3.77 1.10
CA SER A 138 -6.97 -2.69 1.00
C SER A 138 -7.49 -1.52 0.15
N MET A 139 -8.02 -1.80 -1.05
CA MET A 139 -8.59 -0.76 -1.92
C MET A 139 -9.76 -0.03 -1.26
N TYR A 140 -10.64 -0.74 -0.54
CA TYR A 140 -11.73 -0.14 0.23
C TYR A 140 -11.21 0.85 1.27
N ARG A 141 -10.28 0.43 2.14
CA ARG A 141 -9.75 1.27 3.23
C ARG A 141 -8.98 2.49 2.72
N VAL A 142 -8.18 2.33 1.67
CA VAL A 142 -7.44 3.44 1.04
C VAL A 142 -8.42 4.44 0.41
N THR A 143 -9.39 3.98 -0.38
CA THR A 143 -10.36 4.87 -1.03
C THR A 143 -11.28 5.57 -0.03
N GLU A 144 -11.74 4.89 1.02
CA GLU A 144 -12.49 5.51 2.12
C GLU A 144 -11.69 6.61 2.83
N THR A 145 -10.39 6.38 3.06
CA THR A 145 -9.50 7.37 3.70
C THR A 145 -9.33 8.62 2.83
N ILE A 146 -9.07 8.45 1.53
CA ILE A 146 -8.99 9.56 0.55
C ILE A 146 -10.31 10.33 0.46
N ILE A 147 -11.46 9.63 0.53
CA ILE A 147 -12.78 10.27 0.46
C ILE A 147 -13.06 11.14 1.70
N ARG A 148 -12.60 10.70 2.88
CA ARG A 148 -12.77 11.42 4.15
C ARG A 148 -11.87 12.64 4.26
N ASP A 149 -10.67 12.56 3.70
CA ASP A 149 -9.68 13.64 3.65
C ASP A 149 -10.07 14.66 2.56
N LYS A 150 -10.54 15.86 2.95
CA LYS A 150 -11.06 16.85 2.00
C LYS A 150 -10.00 17.77 1.39
N GLU A 151 -8.80 17.81 1.97
CA GLU A 151 -7.71 18.65 1.47
C GLU A 151 -6.99 17.98 0.29
N SER A 152 -7.02 16.64 0.27
CA SER A 152 -6.48 15.75 -0.79
C SER A 152 -6.99 16.01 -2.23
N HIS A 153 -8.16 16.62 -2.41
CA HIS A 153 -8.90 16.49 -3.67
C HIS A 153 -8.33 17.30 -4.85
N LYS A 154 -7.55 18.36 -4.60
CA LYS A 154 -7.07 19.26 -5.66
C LYS A 154 -5.84 18.74 -6.41
N GLU A 155 -4.89 18.14 -5.70
CA GLU A 155 -3.58 17.71 -6.21
C GLU A 155 -3.31 16.21 -5.94
N LEU A 156 -4.40 15.42 -5.94
CA LEU A 156 -4.43 14.01 -5.54
C LEU A 156 -3.30 13.13 -6.11
N PHE A 157 -2.78 13.39 -7.31
CA PHE A 157 -1.65 12.60 -7.83
C PHE A 157 -0.35 12.84 -7.05
N ASP A 158 0.00 14.11 -6.81
CA ASP A 158 1.25 14.48 -6.16
C ASP A 158 1.18 14.10 -4.66
N GLU A 159 0.01 14.19 -4.05
CA GLU A 159 -0.27 13.74 -2.69
C GLU A 159 -0.32 12.20 -2.54
N LEU A 160 -0.93 11.46 -3.48
CA LEU A 160 -0.79 9.99 -3.51
C LEU A 160 0.68 9.58 -3.64
N SER A 161 1.47 10.34 -4.40
CA SER A 161 2.92 10.12 -4.54
C SER A 161 3.67 10.43 -3.22
N SER A 162 3.25 11.45 -2.47
CA SER A 162 3.74 11.70 -1.10
C SER A 162 3.41 10.52 -0.19
N ARG A 163 2.13 10.13 -0.07
CA ARG A 163 1.71 9.00 0.79
C ARG A 163 2.46 7.70 0.47
N ILE A 164 2.72 7.42 -0.82
CA ILE A 164 3.55 6.28 -1.24
C ILE A 164 4.99 6.42 -0.72
N THR A 165 5.57 7.61 -0.85
CA THR A 165 6.93 7.93 -0.37
C THR A 165 7.03 7.79 1.15
N ASP A 166 6.08 8.34 1.90
CA ASP A 166 6.03 8.32 3.37
C ASP A 166 5.90 6.87 3.90
N ILE A 167 5.02 6.06 3.27
CA ILE A 167 4.83 4.65 3.61
C ILE A 167 6.08 3.82 3.26
N MET A 168 6.75 4.11 2.14
CA MET A 168 8.03 3.48 1.80
C MET A 168 9.13 3.88 2.79
N ALA A 169 9.30 5.16 3.09
CA ALA A 169 10.30 5.67 4.03
C ALA A 169 10.14 5.04 5.41
N ALA A 170 8.91 5.08 5.96
CA ALA A 170 8.56 4.41 7.22
C ALA A 170 8.91 2.91 7.21
N CYS A 171 8.53 2.18 6.15
CA CYS A 171 8.91 0.77 5.99
C CYS A 171 10.44 0.58 6.01
N LEU A 172 11.17 1.39 5.23
CA LEU A 172 12.62 1.28 5.04
C LEU A 172 13.45 1.69 6.26
N THR A 173 12.89 2.43 7.23
CA THR A 173 13.54 2.61 8.55
C THR A 173 13.84 1.28 9.26
N ASN A 174 13.12 0.20 8.90
CA ASN A 174 13.35 -1.14 9.44
C ASN A 174 14.52 -1.90 8.76
N LEU A 175 15.15 -1.34 7.72
CA LEU A 175 16.27 -1.99 7.02
C LEU A 175 17.43 -2.41 7.94
N PRO A 176 17.90 -1.60 8.92
CA PRO A 176 18.95 -2.03 9.84
C PRO A 176 18.56 -3.27 10.67
N GLN A 177 17.29 -3.37 11.09
CA GLN A 177 16.76 -4.53 11.82
C GLN A 177 16.68 -5.76 10.90
N ALA A 178 16.25 -5.60 9.65
CA ALA A 178 16.21 -6.67 8.67
C ALA A 178 17.63 -7.20 8.34
N ILE A 179 18.60 -6.32 8.13
CA ILE A 179 20.02 -6.66 7.94
C ILE A 179 20.54 -7.43 9.17
N ALA A 180 20.31 -6.91 10.38
CA ALA A 180 20.73 -7.55 11.62
C ALA A 180 20.13 -8.95 11.79
N LYS A 181 18.84 -9.14 11.49
CA LYS A 181 18.18 -10.47 11.57
C LYS A 181 18.75 -11.47 10.56
N LYS A 182 19.14 -11.02 9.35
CA LYS A 182 19.84 -11.88 8.37
C LYS A 182 21.26 -12.25 8.82
N CYS A 183 22.00 -11.36 9.48
CA CYS A 183 23.33 -11.67 10.04
C CYS A 183 23.29 -12.73 11.16
N HIS A 184 22.22 -12.74 11.97
CA HIS A 184 22.08 -13.61 13.14
C HIS A 184 21.26 -14.90 12.86
N THR A 185 21.14 -15.33 11.61
CA THR A 185 20.43 -16.59 11.31
C THR A 185 21.09 -17.78 12.00
N SER A 186 20.28 -18.58 12.71
CA SER A 186 20.73 -19.73 13.50
C SER A 186 20.88 -21.02 12.69
N VAL A 187 20.34 -21.04 11.46
CA VAL A 187 20.43 -22.19 10.54
C VAL A 187 21.82 -22.18 9.90
N ILE A 188 22.70 -23.09 10.34
CA ILE A 188 24.12 -23.14 9.96
C ILE A 188 24.28 -23.26 8.44
N GLU A 189 23.49 -24.11 7.80
CA GLU A 189 23.50 -24.39 6.37
C GLU A 189 23.18 -23.15 5.52
N LYS A 190 22.42 -22.20 6.08
CA LYS A 190 22.03 -20.94 5.42
C LYS A 190 22.85 -19.75 5.88
N ARG A 191 23.73 -19.91 6.88
CA ARG A 191 24.39 -18.80 7.57
C ARG A 191 25.35 -18.03 6.65
N GLU A 192 26.15 -18.74 5.86
CA GLU A 192 27.09 -18.10 4.93
C GLU A 192 26.35 -17.29 3.85
N GLU A 193 25.33 -17.87 3.23
CA GLU A 193 24.50 -17.20 2.22
C GLU A 193 23.75 -16.00 2.81
N SER A 194 23.15 -16.15 3.99
CA SER A 194 22.42 -15.08 4.68
C SER A 194 23.32 -13.91 5.07
N VAL A 195 24.54 -14.18 5.55
CA VAL A 195 25.53 -13.13 5.85
C VAL A 195 26.01 -12.43 4.58
N LYS A 196 26.30 -13.17 3.50
CA LYS A 196 26.64 -12.58 2.19
C LYS A 196 25.50 -11.68 1.68
N GLY A 197 24.26 -12.13 1.78
CA GLY A 197 23.07 -11.36 1.44
C GLY A 197 22.91 -10.10 2.29
N ALA A 198 23.17 -10.17 3.59
CA ALA A 198 23.12 -9.03 4.51
C ALA A 198 24.19 -7.98 4.21
N VAL A 199 25.43 -8.40 3.92
CA VAL A 199 26.53 -7.50 3.52
C VAL A 199 26.22 -6.81 2.19
N LYS A 200 25.69 -7.56 1.21
CA LYS A 200 25.25 -6.99 -0.08
C LYS A 200 24.15 -5.96 0.13
N LEU A 201 23.09 -6.30 0.87
CA LEU A 201 21.97 -5.42 1.17
C LEU A 201 22.41 -4.13 1.89
N LEU A 202 23.31 -4.24 2.87
CA LEU A 202 23.90 -3.08 3.55
C LEU A 202 24.65 -2.17 2.57
N GLY A 203 25.39 -2.74 1.61
CA GLY A 203 26.03 -1.97 0.54
C GLY A 203 25.04 -1.26 -0.38
N GLU A 204 23.97 -1.94 -0.80
CA GLU A 204 22.94 -1.40 -1.70
C GLU A 204 22.06 -0.33 -1.04
N THR A 205 21.87 -0.41 0.29
CA THR A 205 20.93 0.46 1.04
C THR A 205 21.60 1.49 1.95
N LYS A 206 22.94 1.54 2.03
CA LYS A 206 23.66 2.44 2.94
C LYS A 206 23.21 3.90 2.86
N GLU A 207 23.10 4.43 1.65
CA GLU A 207 22.71 5.82 1.42
C GLU A 207 21.25 6.08 1.81
N ILE A 208 20.36 5.13 1.54
CA ILE A 208 18.95 5.16 1.98
C ILE A 208 18.87 5.19 3.52
N ILE A 209 19.65 4.35 4.20
CA ILE A 209 19.69 4.29 5.67
C ILE A 209 20.19 5.62 6.25
N ASN A 210 21.24 6.23 5.67
CA ASN A 210 21.74 7.52 6.12
C ASN A 210 20.68 8.62 5.97
N ILE A 211 20.06 8.76 4.78
CA ILE A 211 19.00 9.75 4.52
C ILE A 211 17.84 9.57 5.51
N LEU A 212 17.40 8.33 5.76
CA LEU A 212 16.32 8.06 6.72
C LEU A 212 16.71 8.25 8.20
N GLN A 213 18.00 8.38 8.52
CA GLN A 213 18.49 8.70 9.87
C GLN A 213 18.76 10.20 10.08
N GLU A 214 19.01 10.93 8.99
CA GLU A 214 19.30 12.37 9.02
C GLU A 214 18.03 13.21 8.79
N ASP A 215 17.18 12.83 7.83
CA ASP A 215 16.01 13.63 7.39
C ASP A 215 14.66 13.13 7.91
N TYR A 216 14.56 11.88 8.37
CA TYR A 216 13.31 11.30 8.85
C TYR A 216 13.27 11.31 10.38
N ASP A 217 12.36 12.10 10.97
CA ASP A 217 12.04 12.03 12.40
C ASP A 217 11.42 10.65 12.70
N ILE A 218 12.28 9.67 13.02
CA ILE A 218 11.85 8.33 13.40
C ILE A 218 10.99 8.48 14.66
N PRO A 219 9.71 8.07 14.63
CA PRO A 219 8.84 8.14 15.80
C PRO A 219 9.47 7.49 17.02
N ASN A 220 9.23 8.07 18.20
CA ASN A 220 9.64 7.47 19.47
C ASN A 220 8.73 6.27 19.84
N MET A 221 8.82 5.22 19.02
CA MET A 221 8.16 3.92 19.16
C MET A 221 9.18 2.88 19.60
N GLU A 222 8.70 1.76 20.15
CA GLU A 222 9.56 0.60 20.35
C GLU A 222 9.96 -0.03 19.01
N LEU A 223 11.19 -0.54 18.90
CA LEU A 223 11.73 -1.23 17.70
C LEU A 223 10.91 -2.47 17.27
N LYS A 224 10.03 -2.97 18.14
CA LYS A 224 9.10 -4.08 17.84
C LYS A 224 7.83 -3.61 17.12
N ASP A 225 7.49 -2.33 17.21
CA ASP A 225 6.26 -1.72 16.66
C ASP A 225 6.52 -1.03 15.30
N LEU A 226 7.75 -0.57 15.03
CA LEU A 226 8.17 -0.03 13.72
C LEU A 226 7.85 -0.92 12.49
N PRO A 227 7.82 -2.27 12.56
CA PRO A 227 7.47 -3.11 11.42
C PRO A 227 5.98 -3.05 11.00
N PHE A 228 5.12 -2.44 11.82
CA PHE A 228 3.67 -2.54 11.72
C PHE A 228 3.02 -1.17 11.40
N ILE A 229 2.51 -1.01 10.18
CA ILE A 229 1.97 0.27 9.68
C ILE A 229 0.75 0.79 10.49
N ASP A 230 0.00 -0.07 11.18
CA ASP A 230 -1.07 0.36 12.10
C ASP A 230 -0.51 1.15 13.30
N LYS A 231 0.72 0.85 13.74
CA LYS A 231 1.42 1.58 14.81
C LYS A 231 1.82 2.97 14.37
N TRP A 232 2.32 3.09 13.14
CA TRP A 232 2.61 4.38 12.50
C TRP A 232 1.33 5.21 12.35
N CYS A 233 0.25 4.62 11.84
CA CYS A 233 -1.05 5.28 11.77
C CYS A 233 -1.55 5.75 13.14
N ALA A 234 -1.45 4.91 14.18
CA ALA A 234 -1.90 5.24 15.53
C ALA A 234 -1.09 6.37 16.16
N TYR A 235 0.23 6.38 15.98
CA TYR A 235 1.11 7.44 16.49
C TYR A 235 0.79 8.81 15.88
N PHE A 236 0.63 8.89 14.56
CA PHE A 236 0.31 10.14 13.87
C PHE A 236 -1.16 10.58 14.02
N SER A 237 -2.05 9.68 14.46
CA SER A 237 -3.45 10.05 14.74
C SER A 237 -3.61 10.87 16.04
N GLY A 238 -2.62 10.82 16.94
CA GLY A 238 -2.69 11.48 18.25
C GLY A 238 -3.69 10.85 19.23
N PRO A 239 -3.72 11.31 20.48
CA PRO A 239 -4.80 11.04 21.44
C PRO A 239 -6.06 11.89 21.17
#